data_AF-A0AAE2Y5G2-F1
#
_entry.id   AF-A0AAE2Y5G2-F1
#
_cell.length_a   1.000
_cell.length_b   1.000
_cell.length_c   1.000
_cell.angle_alpha   90.00
_cell.angle_beta   90.00
_cell.angle_gamma   90.00
#
_symmetry.space_group_name_H-M   'P 1'
#
loop_
_entity.id
_entity.type
_entity.pdbx_description
1 polymer ?
#
loop_
_entity_poly.entity_id
_entity_poly.type
_entity_poly.pdbx_seq_one_letter_code
_entity_poly.pdbx_strand_id
1 'polypeptide(L)' 'MRLGNIVVMKFGGSCLKDSVSFHRISQILGDYSKNELVLVSSALYGVTNSLIDLSKKAENHSLDMD' A
#
# COMPACT_ATOMS: atom_id res chain seq x y z
N MET A 1 10.72 -30.10 -7.40
CA MET A 1 10.64 -28.62 -7.49
C MET A 1 11.00 -28.08 -6.10
N ARG A 2 12.21 -27.54 -5.90
CA ARG A 2 12.51 -26.82 -4.66
C ARG A 2 11.89 -25.44 -4.84
N LEU A 3 10.81 -25.14 -4.12
CA LEU A 3 10.40 -23.75 -3.94
C LEU A 3 11.61 -23.05 -3.31
N GLY A 4 12.15 -22.01 -3.94
CA GLY A 4 13.09 -21.12 -3.27
C GLY A 4 12.43 -20.58 -1.99
N ASN A 5 13.22 -20.03 -1.06
CA ASN A 5 12.63 -19.35 0.11
C ASN A 5 11.83 -18.12 -0.38
N ILE A 6 10.54 -18.31 -0.63
CA ILE A 6 9.60 -17.25 -0.94
C ILE A 6 9.34 -16.48 0.34
N VAL A 7 9.54 -15.17 0.32
CA VAL A 7 9.25 -14.28 1.44
C VAL A 7 8.05 -13.41 1.06
N VAL A 8 7.01 -13.48 1.88
CA VAL A 8 5.81 -12.67 1.73
C VAL A 8 5.89 -11.49 2.69
N MET A 9 5.84 -10.27 2.18
CA MET A 9 5.89 -9.04 2.99
C MET A 9 4.63 -8.21 2.75
N LYS A 10 4.01 -7.74 3.83
CA LYS A 10 2.85 -6.87 3.76
C LYS A 10 3.18 -5.46 4.25
N PHE A 11 2.88 -4.45 3.45
CA PHE A 11 3.04 -3.03 3.80
C PHE A 11 1.67 -2.37 4.01
N GLY A 12 1.45 -1.81 5.20
CA GLY A 12 0.25 -1.02 5.49
C GLY A 12 0.29 0.38 4.88
N GLY A 13 -0.84 1.08 4.91
CA GLY A 13 -0.94 2.43 4.33
C GLY A 13 0.06 3.42 4.94
N SER A 14 0.40 3.29 6.22
CA SER A 14 1.43 4.12 6.87
C SER A 14 2.84 3.91 6.31
N CYS A 15 3.14 2.75 5.74
CA CYS A 15 4.39 2.48 5.04
C CYS A 15 4.38 3.06 3.61
N LEU A 16 3.21 3.44 3.10
CA LEU A 16 2.94 3.91 1.73
C LEU A 16 2.40 5.35 1.75
N LYS A 17 3.04 6.21 2.55
CA LYS A 17 2.59 7.59 2.80
C LYS A 17 3.31 8.61 1.93
N ASP A 18 4.62 8.52 1.86
CA ASP A 18 5.51 9.52 1.25
C ASP A 18 6.81 8.86 0.76
N SER A 19 7.60 9.63 0.01
CA SER A 19 8.87 9.15 -0.57
C SER A 19 9.84 8.61 0.47
N VAL A 20 9.87 9.16 1.68
CA VAL A 20 10.71 8.69 2.79
C VAL A 20 10.29 7.29 3.21
N SER A 21 8.99 7.05 3.33
CA SER A 21 8.43 5.74 3.65
C SER A 21 8.77 4.70 2.58
N PHE A 22 8.68 5.07 1.29
CA PHE A 22 9.09 4.21 0.18
C PHE A 22 10.60 3.93 0.17
N HIS A 23 11.43 4.92 0.49
CA HIS A 23 12.87 4.72 0.59
C HIS A 23 13.21 3.70 1.69
N ARG A 24 12.54 3.77 2.84
CA ARG A 24 12.71 2.79 3.91
C ARG A 24 12.26 1.38 3.50
N ILE A 25 11.17 1.25 2.74
CA ILE A 25 10.78 -0.03 2.14
C ILE A 25 11.91 -0.55 1.25
N SER A 26 12.45 0.27 0.35
CA SER A 26 13.54 -0.13 -0.54
C SER A 26 14.77 -0.62 0.20
N GLN A 27 15.12 0.02 1.33
CA GLN A 27 16.23 -0.43 2.19
C GLN A 27 15.93 -1.82 2.78
N ILE A 28 14.74 -2.03 3.33
CA ILE A 28 14.32 -3.33 3.87
C ILE A 28 14.37 -4.41 2.78
N LEU A 29 13.88 -4.12 1.57
CA LEU A 29 13.88 -5.08 0.47
C LEU A 29 15.29 -5.46 -0.01
N GLY A 30 16.26 -4.55 0.12
CA GLY A 30 17.66 -4.83 -0.21
C GLY A 30 18.25 -6.01 0.57
N ASP A 31 17.87 -6.16 1.84
CA ASP A 31 18.31 -7.24 2.72
C ASP A 31 17.79 -8.62 2.28
N TYR A 32 16.75 -8.66 1.43
CA TYR A 32 16.11 -9.88 0.94
C TYR A 32 16.29 -10.06 -0.57
N SER A 33 17.28 -9.40 -1.17
CA SER A 33 17.56 -9.45 -2.62
C SER A 33 17.86 -10.85 -3.17
N LYS A 34 18.19 -11.83 -2.32
CA LYS A 34 18.43 -13.23 -2.70
C LYS A 34 17.18 -14.11 -2.63
N ASN A 35 16.05 -13.57 -2.16
CA ASN A 35 14.79 -14.27 -2.02
C ASN A 35 13.87 -13.98 -3.20
N GLU A 36 12.95 -14.91 -3.44
CA GLU A 36 11.77 -14.62 -4.25
C GLU A 36 10.77 -13.86 -3.37
N LEU A 37 10.34 -12.68 -3.81
CA LEU A 37 9.54 -11.78 -2.98
C LEU A 37 8.11 -11.66 -3.51
N VAL A 38 7.14 -11.81 -2.60
CA VAL A 38 5.74 -11.43 -2.85
C VAL A 38 5.40 -10.27 -1.94
N LEU A 39 5.12 -9.11 -2.54
CA LEU A 39 4.80 -7.88 -1.81
C LEU A 39 3.29 -7.63 -1.85
N VAL A 40 2.67 -7.56 -0.68
CA VAL A 40 1.25 -7.24 -0.53
C VAL A 40 1.13 -5.80 0.00
N SER A 41 0.48 -4.93 -0.75
CA SER A 41 0.28 -3.53 -0.36
C SER A 41 -1.15 -3.27 0.09
N SER A 42 -1.30 -2.38 1.07
CA SER A 42 -2.55 -1.62 1.24
C SER A 42 -2.61 -0.47 0.21
N ALA A 43 -3.73 0.26 0.16
CA ALA A 43 -3.76 1.54 -0.54
C ALA A 43 -2.78 2.55 0.08
N LEU A 44 -2.46 3.63 -0.66
CA LEU A 44 -1.67 4.74 -0.13
C LEU A 44 -2.37 5.34 1.10
N TYR A 45 -1.57 5.90 2.01
CA TYR A 45 -2.07 6.47 3.26
C TYR A 45 -3.26 7.41 3.03
N GLY A 46 -4.36 7.16 3.73
CA GLY A 46 -5.58 7.97 3.66
C GLY A 46 -6.52 7.66 2.48
N VAL A 47 -6.05 7.04 1.40
CA VAL A 47 -6.88 6.83 0.18
C VAL A 47 -8.12 6.00 0.45
N THR A 48 -8.01 4.92 1.24
CA THR A 48 -9.18 4.11 1.60
C THR A 48 -10.25 4.95 2.30
N ASN A 49 -9.85 5.82 3.24
CA ASN A 49 -10.79 6.69 3.94
C ASN A 49 -11.40 7.73 2.98
N SER A 50 -10.59 8.34 2.11
CA SER A 50 -11.08 9.28 1.10
C SER A 50 -12.12 8.66 0.17
N LEU A 51 -11.92 7.40 -0.24
CA LEU A 51 -12.89 6.68 -1.08
C LEU A 51 -14.18 6.34 -0.31
N ILE A 52 -14.07 5.95 0.96
CA ILE A 52 -15.25 5.72 1.82
C ILE A 52 -16.05 7.01 1.99
N ASP A 53 -15.37 8.13 2.26
CA ASP A 53 -16.02 9.43 2.45
C ASP A 53 -16.67 9.93 1.14
N LEU A 54 -16.00 9.74 0.01
CA LEU A 54 -16.57 10.01 -1.31
C LEU A 54 -17.82 9.19 -1.56
N SER A 55 -17.78 7.88 -1.28
CA SER A 55 -18.93 6.98 -1.46
C SER A 55 -20.14 7.45 -0.65
N LYS A 56 -19.94 7.88 0.60
CA LYS A 56 -21.02 8.40 1.46
C LYS A 56 -21.60 9.73 0.94
N LYS A 57 -20.74 10.63 0.43
CA LYS A 57 -21.20 11.89 -0.17
C LYS A 57 -21.99 11.65 -1.44
N ALA A 58 -21.57 10.69 -2.26
CA ALA A 58 -22.27 10.29 -3.47
C ALA A 58 -23.67 9.75 -3.18
N GLU A 59 -23.80 8.90 -2.16
CA GLU A 59 -25.09 8.36 -1.70
C GLU A 59 -26.05 9.47 -1.21
N ASN A 60 -25.52 10.49 -0.52
CA ASN A 60 -26.31 11.60 0.00
C ASN A 60 -26.56 12.74 -1.02
N HIS A 61 -26.28 12.53 -2.31
CA HIS A 61 -26.35 13.54 -3.39
C HIS A 61 -25.58 14.84 -3.10
N SER A 62 -24.63 14.83 -2.16
CA SER A 62 -23.88 16.00 -1.70
C SER A 62 -22.56 16.16 -2.47
N LEU A 63 -22.60 15.86 -3.77
CA LEU A 63 -21.47 16.09 -4.65
C LEU A 63 -21.72 17.41 -5.38
N ASP A 64 -21.24 18.49 -4.79
CA ASP A 64 -21.08 19.75 -5.52
C ASP A 64 -20.03 19.48 -6.60
N MET A 65 -20.50 19.33 -7.83
CA MET A 65 -19.64 19.36 -9.01
C MET A 65 -19.55 20.83 -9.43
N ASP A 66 -18.46 21.48 -9.04
CA ASP A 66 -18.01 22.74 -9.65
C ASP A 66 -17.60 22.50 -11.12
#